data_AF-A0A3D4JSS6-F1
#
_entry.id   AF-A0A3D4JSS6-F1
#
_cell.length_a   1.000
_cell.length_b   1.000
_cell.length_c   1.000
_cell.angle_alpha   90.00
_cell.angle_beta   90.00
_cell.angle_gamma   90.00
#
_symmetry.space_group_name_H-M   'P 1'
#
loop_
_entity.id
_entity.type
_entity.pdbx_description
1 polymer ?
#
loop_
_entity_poly.entity_id
_entity_poly.type
_entity_poly.pdbx_seq_one_letter_code
_entity_poly.pdbx_strand_id
1 'polypeptide(L)'
;KIFHEVIPDAVKKYATSDKQIYWESSPSIGWGHQESLTEGDSHYWGVWWGEQPFEIYNEKVPRFASEYGFQGMPTLETTKSMFSGNPDLSLQNATIKAHEKHSRGWEIIENYMKRDYKVPTDFVKYNYVSQLLQARGMQIAIEAHRRAKPYNMGTLYWQLNDCWPVVSWSSIDYSGNWKALHYQVKRSFENQVILVEEKDEILTFYAINDQAQKFDDVFVEIEVINFQGKVLDEITTVPNGKILEEIVQFDPIEIQNLVPNSNKNEVFLKLTLKDTNGKIIAESNYFFAKPKDLKLTKSNLKIRKISATEIEISTDVLAKDVYLIGDTHFSDNFFDLLPKTSKRITLSKQLEKIEVMSLFDTMN
;
A
#
# COMPACT_ATOMS: atom_id res chain seq x y z
N LYS A 1 -2.75 -5.40 39.61
CA LYS A 1 -2.95 -4.09 40.24
C LYS A 1 -3.18 -2.92 39.29
N ILE A 2 -2.19 -2.32 38.60
CA ILE A 2 -2.47 -1.10 37.80
C ILE A 2 -3.45 -1.39 36.64
N PHE A 3 -3.08 -2.28 35.72
CA PHE A 3 -3.88 -2.58 34.53
C PHE A 3 -5.11 -3.44 34.81
N HIS A 4 -5.10 -4.28 35.84
CA HIS A 4 -6.22 -5.21 36.12
C HIS A 4 -7.20 -4.71 37.19
N GLU A 5 -6.87 -3.68 37.97
CA GLU A 5 -7.74 -3.19 39.06
C GLU A 5 -7.88 -1.66 38.97
N VAL A 6 -6.78 -0.91 39.14
CA VAL A 6 -6.84 0.55 39.31
C VAL A 6 -7.46 1.27 38.10
N ILE A 7 -7.00 0.93 36.88
CA ILE A 7 -7.53 1.55 35.66
C ILE A 7 -8.96 1.10 35.36
N PRO A 8 -9.31 -0.20 35.32
CA PRO A 8 -10.69 -0.61 35.05
C PRO A 8 -11.68 -0.13 36.13
N ASP A 9 -11.29 -0.06 37.40
CA ASP A 9 -12.13 0.51 38.46
C ASP A 9 -12.37 2.01 38.24
N ALA A 10 -11.34 2.74 37.81
CA ALA A 10 -11.48 4.15 37.44
C ALA A 10 -12.41 4.33 36.23
N VAL A 11 -12.26 3.52 35.18
CA VAL A 11 -13.15 3.53 34.01
C VAL A 11 -14.60 3.26 34.44
N LYS A 12 -14.83 2.23 35.25
CA LYS A 12 -16.17 1.89 35.76
C LYS A 12 -16.79 3.00 36.62
N LYS A 13 -15.97 3.71 37.40
CA LYS A 13 -16.42 4.79 38.28
C LYS A 13 -16.70 6.09 37.55
N TYR A 14 -15.89 6.44 36.54
CA TYR A 14 -15.90 7.77 35.94
C TYR A 14 -16.42 7.82 34.49
N ALA A 15 -16.40 6.71 33.75
CA ALA A 15 -16.91 6.66 32.38
C ALA A 15 -18.43 6.42 32.35
N THR A 16 -19.09 6.96 31.32
CA THR A 16 -20.49 6.67 31.03
C THR A 16 -20.66 5.19 30.66
N SER A 17 -21.85 4.62 30.92
CA SER A 17 -22.09 3.18 30.75
C SER A 17 -21.83 2.65 29.34
N ASP A 18 -21.95 3.51 28.31
CA ASP A 18 -21.66 3.22 26.91
C ASP A 18 -20.14 3.22 26.57
N LYS A 19 -19.28 3.63 27.50
CA LYS A 19 -17.82 3.76 27.33
C LYS A 19 -17.01 2.97 28.35
N GLN A 20 -17.58 1.91 28.92
CA GLN A 20 -16.91 1.09 29.95
C GLN A 20 -16.10 -0.08 29.38
N ILE A 21 -15.96 -0.19 28.05
CA ILE A 21 -15.09 -1.19 27.42
C ILE A 21 -13.64 -0.83 27.75
N TYR A 22 -12.92 -1.79 28.33
CA TYR A 22 -11.52 -1.64 28.72
C TYR A 22 -10.74 -2.88 28.29
N TRP A 23 -9.52 -2.65 27.80
CA TRP A 23 -8.57 -3.68 27.39
C TRP A 23 -7.25 -3.38 28.11
N GLU A 24 -6.76 -4.33 28.89
CA GLU A 24 -5.69 -4.11 29.87
C GLU A 24 -4.32 -3.85 29.24
N SER A 25 -4.08 -4.42 28.06
CA SER A 25 -2.81 -4.34 27.35
C SER A 25 -3.00 -4.66 25.88
N SER A 26 -2.20 -4.02 25.02
CA SER A 26 -2.14 -4.30 23.59
C SER A 26 -0.68 -4.62 23.23
N PRO A 27 -0.39 -5.82 22.72
CA PRO A 27 -1.30 -6.94 22.56
C PRO A 27 -1.51 -7.65 23.91
N SER A 28 -2.62 -8.37 24.06
CA SER A 28 -2.78 -9.25 25.22
C SER A 28 -1.79 -10.43 25.21
N ILE A 29 -1.38 -10.89 24.01
CA ILE A 29 -0.42 -11.98 23.79
C ILE A 29 0.63 -11.51 22.77
N GLY A 30 1.91 -11.62 23.13
CA GLY A 30 3.01 -11.22 22.26
C GLY A 30 3.12 -12.06 20.98
N TRP A 31 3.63 -11.47 19.91
CA TRP A 31 3.91 -12.21 18.66
C TRP A 31 4.95 -13.31 18.88
N GLY A 32 4.85 -14.37 18.08
CA GLY A 32 5.68 -15.59 18.23
C GLY A 32 4.97 -16.71 18.99
N HIS A 33 3.89 -16.39 19.69
CA HIS A 33 2.91 -17.36 20.20
C HIS A 33 1.82 -17.61 19.15
N GLN A 34 1.35 -18.86 19.04
CA GLN A 34 0.31 -19.19 18.07
C GLN A 34 -1.01 -18.51 18.42
N GLU A 35 -1.26 -18.37 19.72
CA GLU A 35 -2.44 -17.78 20.34
C GLU A 35 -2.59 -16.30 19.97
N SER A 36 -1.49 -15.59 19.71
CA SER A 36 -1.53 -14.18 19.29
C SER A 36 -2.26 -13.98 17.96
N LEU A 37 -2.40 -15.03 17.14
CA LEU A 37 -3.15 -14.96 15.89
C LEU A 37 -4.62 -15.32 16.05
N THR A 38 -4.98 -16.05 17.11
CA THR A 38 -6.31 -16.63 17.30
C THR A 38 -7.13 -15.95 18.39
N GLU A 39 -6.48 -15.19 19.29
CA GLU A 39 -7.06 -14.58 20.48
C GLU A 39 -6.73 -13.08 20.57
N GLY A 40 -7.75 -12.25 20.84
CA GLY A 40 -7.56 -10.82 21.08
C GLY A 40 -6.95 -10.07 19.90
N ASP A 41 -6.10 -9.09 20.22
CA ASP A 41 -5.36 -8.27 19.27
C ASP A 41 -3.87 -8.67 19.19
N SER A 42 -3.24 -8.42 18.04
CA SER A 42 -1.85 -8.82 17.77
C SER A 42 -1.00 -7.65 17.31
N HIS A 43 0.24 -7.62 17.83
CA HIS A 43 1.34 -6.79 17.33
C HIS A 43 2.26 -7.65 16.48
N TYR A 44 1.89 -7.91 15.22
CA TYR A 44 2.64 -8.83 14.37
C TYR A 44 3.91 -8.19 13.81
N TRP A 45 5.01 -8.38 14.53
CA TRP A 45 6.32 -7.81 14.22
C TRP A 45 7.27 -8.78 13.49
N GLY A 46 6.75 -9.90 12.98
CA GLY A 46 7.52 -10.91 12.24
C GLY A 46 8.18 -10.40 10.97
N VAL A 47 7.60 -9.38 10.31
CA VAL A 47 8.20 -8.77 9.11
C VAL A 47 9.37 -7.85 9.48
N TRP A 48 9.18 -6.83 10.30
CA TRP A 48 10.28 -5.91 10.62
C TRP A 48 11.33 -6.55 11.54
N TRP A 49 10.92 -7.02 12.72
CA TRP A 49 11.84 -7.56 13.73
C TRP A 49 12.26 -9.00 13.42
N GLY A 50 11.35 -9.82 12.87
CA GLY A 50 11.63 -11.20 12.47
C GLY A 50 12.18 -11.35 11.04
N GLU A 51 12.27 -10.26 10.28
CA GLU A 51 12.77 -10.21 8.90
C GLU A 51 12.08 -11.15 7.90
N GLN A 52 10.85 -11.61 8.21
CA GLN A 52 10.05 -12.47 7.34
C GLN A 52 9.48 -11.73 6.13
N PRO A 53 9.50 -12.32 4.93
CA PRO A 53 9.04 -11.66 3.71
C PRO A 53 7.60 -11.12 3.83
N PHE A 54 7.26 -10.04 3.12
CA PHE A 54 5.95 -9.38 3.25
C PHE A 54 4.77 -10.33 2.99
N GLU A 55 4.97 -11.31 2.11
CA GLU A 55 4.01 -12.33 1.75
C GLU A 55 3.50 -13.12 2.96
N ILE A 56 4.26 -13.18 4.06
CA ILE A 56 3.85 -13.85 5.31
C ILE A 56 2.58 -13.24 5.92
N TYR A 57 2.26 -11.98 5.63
CA TYR A 57 1.02 -11.36 6.10
C TYR A 57 -0.23 -12.05 5.55
N ASN A 58 -0.14 -12.76 4.42
CA ASN A 58 -1.25 -13.57 3.90
C ASN A 58 -1.48 -14.85 4.73
N GLU A 59 -0.45 -15.32 5.43
CA GLU A 59 -0.52 -16.55 6.25
C GLU A 59 -0.75 -16.26 7.73
N LYS A 60 -0.26 -15.11 8.21
CA LYS A 60 -0.22 -14.74 9.62
C LYS A 60 -1.20 -13.61 9.92
N VAL A 61 -2.46 -13.86 9.59
CA VAL A 61 -3.56 -12.95 9.85
C VAL A 61 -4.06 -13.15 11.29
N PRO A 62 -4.11 -12.11 12.14
CA PRO A 62 -4.68 -12.20 13.49
C PRO A 62 -6.19 -11.89 13.49
N ARG A 63 -6.85 -12.00 14.65
CA ARG A 63 -8.26 -11.58 14.82
C ARG A 63 -8.45 -10.06 14.73
N PHE A 64 -7.48 -9.31 15.25
CA PHE A 64 -7.37 -7.86 15.12
C PHE A 64 -5.88 -7.50 15.09
N ALA A 65 -5.40 -6.89 14.00
CA ALA A 65 -4.02 -6.44 13.89
C ALA A 65 -3.92 -5.03 14.48
N SER A 66 -3.52 -4.91 15.74
CA SER A 66 -3.40 -3.62 16.44
C SER A 66 -2.05 -2.94 16.20
N GLU A 67 -1.00 -3.70 15.85
CA GLU A 67 0.26 -3.16 15.32
C GLU A 67 0.91 -4.12 14.31
N TYR A 68 1.53 -3.52 13.30
CA TYR A 68 2.44 -4.13 12.33
C TYR A 68 2.98 -3.00 11.46
N GLY A 69 4.20 -3.11 10.93
CA GLY A 69 4.78 -1.99 10.19
C GLY A 69 6.06 -2.32 9.47
N PHE A 70 6.45 -1.42 8.57
CA PHE A 70 7.77 -1.40 7.93
C PHE A 70 8.29 0.05 7.88
N GLN A 71 9.59 0.27 8.06
CA GLN A 71 10.14 1.63 7.97
C GLN A 71 10.32 2.08 6.51
N GLY A 72 10.16 3.37 6.28
CA GLY A 72 10.50 4.05 5.03
C GLY A 72 11.08 5.43 5.32
N MET A 73 11.96 5.91 4.45
CA MET A 73 12.51 7.26 4.59
C MET A 73 11.38 8.31 4.49
N PRO A 74 11.52 9.47 5.17
CA PRO A 74 10.59 10.58 4.97
C PRO A 74 10.76 11.17 3.57
N THR A 75 9.90 12.13 3.21
CA THR A 75 10.02 12.80 1.91
C THR A 75 11.41 13.45 1.74
N LEU A 76 11.82 13.67 0.50
CA LEU A 76 13.11 14.30 0.21
C LEU A 76 13.23 15.68 0.86
N GLU A 77 12.13 16.42 0.95
CA GLU A 77 12.09 17.72 1.62
C GLU A 77 12.36 17.60 3.13
N THR A 78 11.64 16.72 3.82
CA THR A 78 11.87 16.48 5.25
C THR A 78 13.26 15.90 5.51
N THR A 79 13.78 15.07 4.61
CA THR A 79 15.17 14.60 4.67
C THR A 79 16.17 15.76 4.59
N LYS A 80 15.95 16.73 3.70
CA LYS A 80 16.79 17.94 3.61
C LYS A 80 16.72 18.78 4.90
N SER A 81 15.56 18.83 5.57
CA SER A 81 15.41 19.57 6.83
C SER A 81 16.17 18.98 8.03
N MET A 82 16.72 17.76 7.91
CA MET A 82 17.60 17.18 8.94
C MET A 82 18.91 17.97 9.11
N PHE A 83 19.26 18.82 8.13
CA PHE A 83 20.50 19.57 8.11
C PHE A 83 20.25 21.05 8.45
N SER A 84 21.13 21.64 9.25
CA SER A 84 21.11 23.09 9.56
C SER A 84 21.73 23.97 8.45
N GLY A 85 22.24 23.37 7.38
CA GLY A 85 22.92 24.05 6.27
C GLY A 85 22.68 23.33 4.95
N ASN A 86 23.64 23.39 4.03
CA ASN A 86 23.53 22.69 2.75
C ASN A 86 23.39 21.17 2.98
N PRO A 87 22.29 20.54 2.52
CA PRO A 87 22.08 19.11 2.73
C PRO A 87 23.13 18.28 1.99
N ASP A 88 23.78 17.36 2.71
CA ASP A 88 24.66 16.33 2.15
C ASP A 88 23.92 15.00 2.07
N LEU A 89 23.30 14.75 0.92
CA LEU A 89 22.37 13.65 0.69
C LEU A 89 23.12 12.36 0.36
N SER A 90 23.53 11.64 1.40
CA SER A 90 24.20 10.35 1.30
C SER A 90 23.81 9.43 2.44
N LEU A 91 23.56 8.15 2.15
CA LEU A 91 23.32 7.13 3.18
C LEU A 91 24.53 6.95 4.12
N GLN A 92 25.73 7.39 3.70
CA GLN A 92 26.92 7.34 4.54
C GLN A 92 27.07 8.54 5.47
N ASN A 93 26.30 9.62 5.24
CA ASN A 93 26.37 10.83 6.03
C ASN A 93 25.92 10.59 7.48
N ALA A 94 26.67 11.13 8.44
CA ALA A 94 26.42 10.93 9.86
C ALA A 94 25.09 11.52 10.34
N THR A 95 24.65 12.65 9.77
CA THR A 95 23.35 13.26 10.07
C THR A 95 22.23 12.34 9.65
N ILE A 96 22.24 11.82 8.41
CA ILE A 96 21.20 10.88 7.94
C ILE A 96 21.19 9.60 8.79
N LYS A 97 22.37 9.03 9.09
CA LYS A 97 22.49 7.85 9.96
C LYS A 97 21.93 8.10 11.37
N ALA A 98 22.17 9.29 11.93
CA ALA A 98 21.67 9.65 13.25
C ALA A 98 20.14 9.80 13.32
N HIS A 99 19.47 9.97 12.18
CA HIS A 99 18.01 10.02 12.06
C HIS A 99 17.39 8.66 11.74
N GLU A 100 18.15 7.57 11.86
CA GLU A 100 17.64 6.22 12.07
C GLU A 100 17.91 5.82 13.52
N LYS A 101 16.89 5.32 14.22
CA LYS A 101 16.99 4.97 15.65
C LYS A 101 16.95 3.48 15.92
N HIS A 102 16.51 2.70 14.96
CA HIS A 102 16.64 1.27 14.98
C HIS A 102 18.07 0.89 14.60
N SER A 103 18.78 0.16 15.47
CA SER A 103 20.19 -0.19 15.30
C SER A 103 20.50 -0.92 13.99
N ARG A 104 19.52 -1.65 13.45
CA ARG A 104 19.59 -2.38 12.17
C ARG A 104 18.67 -1.83 11.08
N GLY A 105 18.09 -0.63 11.25
CA GLY A 105 17.04 -0.11 10.35
C GLY A 105 17.47 -0.08 8.88
N TRP A 106 18.64 0.51 8.59
CA TRP A 106 19.20 0.55 7.24
C TRP A 106 19.48 -0.83 6.63
N GLU A 107 20.00 -1.76 7.43
CA GLU A 107 20.29 -3.14 7.01
C GLU A 107 19.00 -3.86 6.60
N ILE A 108 17.95 -3.75 7.42
CA ILE A 108 16.66 -4.38 7.16
C ILE A 108 16.01 -3.77 5.92
N ILE A 109 15.97 -2.44 5.79
CA ILE A 109 15.42 -1.77 4.59
C ILE A 109 16.16 -2.23 3.33
N GLU A 110 17.49 -2.28 3.35
CA GLU A 110 18.28 -2.72 2.21
C GLU A 110 18.01 -4.19 1.86
N ASN A 111 17.94 -5.07 2.86
CA ASN A 111 17.67 -6.49 2.65
C ASN A 111 16.28 -6.73 2.02
N TYR A 112 15.27 -6.02 2.46
CA TYR A 112 13.94 -6.07 1.85
C TYR A 112 13.91 -5.43 0.47
N MET A 113 14.63 -4.33 0.27
CA MET A 113 14.76 -3.71 -1.04
C MET A 113 15.35 -4.70 -2.05
N LYS A 114 16.40 -5.46 -1.70
CA LYS A 114 16.97 -6.52 -2.56
C LYS A 114 15.98 -7.63 -2.92
N ARG A 115 14.99 -7.91 -2.06
CA ARG A 115 13.94 -8.91 -2.31
C ARG A 115 13.01 -8.46 -3.43
N ASP A 116 12.59 -7.20 -3.43
CA ASP A 116 11.46 -6.74 -4.27
C ASP A 116 11.81 -5.68 -5.31
N TYR A 117 12.89 -4.93 -5.12
CA TYR A 117 13.33 -3.80 -5.93
C TYR A 117 14.82 -3.92 -6.33
N LYS A 118 15.25 -3.12 -7.30
CA LYS A 118 16.68 -2.87 -7.50
C LYS A 118 17.10 -1.77 -6.53
N VAL A 119 18.21 -1.98 -5.82
CA VAL A 119 18.71 -1.02 -4.82
C VAL A 119 19.42 0.13 -5.55
N PRO A 120 18.89 1.37 -5.51
CA PRO A 120 19.53 2.48 -6.20
C PRO A 120 20.79 2.94 -5.45
N THR A 121 21.83 3.33 -6.20
CA THR A 121 23.03 3.98 -5.63
C THR A 121 22.84 5.48 -5.45
N ASP A 122 22.00 6.10 -6.29
CA ASP A 122 21.59 7.49 -6.15
C ASP A 122 20.65 7.66 -4.95
N PHE A 123 20.94 8.64 -4.10
CA PHE A 123 20.21 8.87 -2.86
C PHE A 123 18.73 9.24 -3.07
N VAL A 124 18.44 10.06 -4.10
CA VAL A 124 17.07 10.51 -4.36
C VAL A 124 16.22 9.34 -4.84
N LYS A 125 16.77 8.50 -5.72
CA LYS A 125 16.13 7.25 -6.14
C LYS A 125 15.97 6.28 -4.98
N TYR A 126 16.98 6.13 -4.11
CA TYR A 126 16.89 5.28 -2.92
C TYR A 126 15.78 5.75 -1.98
N ASN A 127 15.68 7.06 -1.72
CA ASN A 127 14.60 7.64 -0.92
C ASN A 127 13.22 7.26 -1.47
N TYR A 128 13.02 7.45 -2.78
CA TYR A 128 11.79 7.07 -3.47
C TYR A 128 11.49 5.56 -3.37
N VAL A 129 12.46 4.68 -3.67
CA VAL A 129 12.28 3.23 -3.59
C VAL A 129 12.03 2.75 -2.15
N SER A 130 12.65 3.39 -1.14
CA SER A 130 12.39 3.05 0.27
C SER A 130 10.94 3.30 0.66
N GLN A 131 10.32 4.36 0.13
CA GLN A 131 8.90 4.66 0.37
C GLN A 131 8.00 3.68 -0.38
N LEU A 132 8.34 3.31 -1.62
CA LEU A 132 7.61 2.29 -2.37
C LEU A 132 7.66 0.93 -1.68
N LEU A 133 8.83 0.55 -1.17
CA LEU A 133 9.03 -0.69 -0.42
C LEU A 133 8.13 -0.74 0.82
N GLN A 134 8.10 0.35 1.58
CA GLN A 134 7.19 0.51 2.71
C GLN A 134 5.72 0.38 2.26
N ALA A 135 5.31 1.14 1.24
CA ALA A 135 3.94 1.12 0.73
C ALA A 135 3.50 -0.29 0.29
N ARG A 136 4.36 -1.02 -0.43
CA ARG A 136 4.12 -2.38 -0.88
C ARG A 136 3.93 -3.36 0.27
N GLY A 137 4.82 -3.35 1.26
CA GLY A 137 4.72 -4.25 2.41
C GLY A 137 3.43 -4.04 3.19
N MET A 138 3.04 -2.77 3.37
CA MET A 138 1.81 -2.42 4.08
C MET A 138 0.55 -2.67 3.26
N GLN A 139 0.61 -2.52 1.93
CA GLN A 139 -0.48 -2.93 1.03
C GLN A 139 -0.80 -4.41 1.23
N ILE A 140 0.22 -5.28 1.16
CA ILE A 140 0.05 -6.73 1.31
C ILE A 140 -0.61 -7.05 2.66
N ALA A 141 -0.14 -6.42 3.74
CA ALA A 141 -0.70 -6.62 5.08
C ALA A 141 -2.17 -6.16 5.20
N ILE A 142 -2.45 -4.91 4.81
CA ILE A 142 -3.78 -4.34 4.91
C ILE A 142 -4.78 -5.16 4.10
N GLU A 143 -4.44 -5.48 2.86
CA GLU A 143 -5.34 -6.22 1.98
C GLU A 143 -5.55 -7.66 2.47
N ALA A 144 -4.52 -8.33 3.02
CA ALA A 144 -4.67 -9.64 3.65
C ALA A 144 -5.64 -9.60 4.86
N HIS A 145 -5.50 -8.60 5.72
CA HIS A 145 -6.40 -8.41 6.86
C HIS A 145 -7.84 -8.19 6.40
N ARG A 146 -8.06 -7.35 5.37
CA ARG A 146 -9.41 -7.08 4.85
C ARG A 146 -10.04 -8.30 4.18
N ARG A 147 -9.27 -9.07 3.38
CA ARG A 147 -9.76 -10.31 2.75
C ARG A 147 -10.17 -11.37 3.78
N ALA A 148 -9.56 -11.36 4.96
CA ALA A 148 -9.84 -12.32 6.01
C ALA A 148 -11.09 -12.00 6.85
N LYS A 149 -11.88 -10.98 6.53
CA LYS A 149 -13.18 -10.74 7.20
C LYS A 149 -14.09 -11.97 7.04
N PRO A 150 -14.77 -12.46 8.11
CA PRO A 150 -14.91 -11.89 9.45
C PRO A 150 -13.90 -12.43 10.48
N TYR A 151 -12.91 -13.23 10.06
CA TYR A 151 -11.88 -13.74 10.97
C TYR A 151 -11.03 -12.60 11.53
N ASN A 152 -10.53 -11.72 10.65
CA ASN A 152 -9.93 -10.45 11.01
C ASN A 152 -10.98 -9.33 10.96
N MET A 153 -11.05 -8.53 12.02
CA MET A 153 -12.02 -7.42 12.14
C MET A 153 -11.34 -6.06 12.36
N GLY A 154 -10.04 -5.95 12.11
CA GLY A 154 -9.35 -4.68 12.25
C GLY A 154 -7.87 -4.72 11.94
N THR A 155 -7.38 -3.57 11.48
CA THR A 155 -6.04 -3.40 10.96
C THR A 155 -5.55 -1.98 11.21
N LEU A 156 -4.68 -1.82 12.20
CA LEU A 156 -4.05 -0.57 12.62
C LEU A 156 -2.54 -0.71 12.38
N TYR A 157 -2.04 -0.04 11.35
CA TYR A 157 -0.61 -0.09 11.08
C TYR A 157 0.17 0.83 12.01
N TRP A 158 1.36 0.38 12.37
CA TRP A 158 2.38 1.18 13.03
C TRP A 158 3.24 1.86 11.94
N GLN A 159 3.28 3.18 11.80
CA GLN A 159 2.56 4.21 12.57
C GLN A 159 2.02 5.31 11.64
N LEU A 160 1.17 6.20 12.15
CA LEU A 160 0.59 7.28 11.34
C LEU A 160 1.59 8.41 11.05
N ASN A 161 2.21 8.98 12.10
CA ASN A 161 2.91 10.26 12.06
C ASN A 161 4.30 10.20 12.71
N ASP A 162 5.09 11.27 12.57
CA ASP A 162 6.38 11.44 13.25
C ASP A 162 6.37 12.63 14.24
N CYS A 163 7.26 12.57 15.24
CA CYS A 163 7.48 13.64 16.21
C CYS A 163 8.69 14.55 15.90
N TRP A 164 9.50 14.18 14.90
CA TRP A 164 10.68 14.91 14.42
C TRP A 164 11.13 14.34 13.05
N PRO A 165 11.97 15.03 12.25
CA PRO A 165 12.43 14.49 10.95
C PRO A 165 13.24 13.20 11.13
N VAL A 166 12.70 12.04 10.74
CA VAL A 166 13.31 10.75 11.07
C VAL A 166 12.95 9.68 10.04
N VAL A 167 13.77 8.63 9.93
CA VAL A 167 13.40 7.37 9.27
C VAL A 167 12.57 6.54 10.25
N SER A 168 11.36 6.19 9.85
CA SER A 168 10.38 5.55 10.73
C SER A 168 9.33 4.78 9.95
N TRP A 169 8.42 4.16 10.68
CA TRP A 169 7.25 3.47 10.15
C TRP A 169 6.09 4.41 9.77
N SER A 170 6.27 5.72 9.89
CA SER A 170 5.19 6.69 9.63
C SER A 170 4.73 6.65 8.17
N SER A 171 3.45 6.90 7.92
CA SER A 171 2.92 7.19 6.58
C SER A 171 2.91 8.69 6.27
N ILE A 172 2.84 9.54 7.29
CA ILE A 172 2.97 10.99 7.22
C ILE A 172 4.24 11.39 7.97
N ASP A 173 5.16 12.08 7.31
CA ASP A 173 6.39 12.54 7.96
C ASP A 173 6.16 13.75 8.88
N TYR A 174 7.21 14.16 9.59
CA TYR A 174 7.15 15.25 10.57
C TYR A 174 6.67 16.59 9.98
N SER A 175 6.95 16.84 8.70
CA SER A 175 6.54 18.06 8.02
C SER A 175 5.06 18.02 7.59
N GLY A 176 4.35 16.92 7.85
CA GLY A 176 2.99 16.70 7.41
C GLY A 176 2.89 16.17 5.99
N ASN A 177 4.02 15.79 5.36
CA ASN A 177 4.00 15.31 3.99
C ASN A 177 3.60 13.83 3.94
N TRP A 178 2.72 13.51 3.00
CA TRP A 178 2.33 12.12 2.75
C TRP A 178 3.47 11.39 2.05
N LYS A 179 3.94 10.29 2.66
CA LYS A 179 4.80 9.31 2.00
C LYS A 179 3.97 8.46 1.04
N ALA A 180 4.64 7.65 0.20
CA ALA A 180 3.98 6.66 -0.66
C ALA A 180 2.98 5.79 0.10
N LEU A 181 3.32 5.42 1.34
CA LEU A 181 2.47 4.62 2.21
C LEU A 181 1.09 5.26 2.44
N HIS A 182 0.99 6.58 2.64
CA HIS A 182 -0.30 7.19 2.98
C HIS A 182 -1.28 7.16 1.80
N TYR A 183 -0.77 7.39 0.58
CA TYR A 183 -1.56 7.22 -0.65
C TYR A 183 -2.00 5.77 -0.84
N GLN A 184 -1.11 4.80 -0.53
CA GLN A 184 -1.44 3.39 -0.62
C GLN A 184 -2.46 2.93 0.43
N VAL A 185 -2.34 3.41 1.67
CA VAL A 185 -3.31 3.17 2.75
C VAL A 185 -4.69 3.69 2.33
N LYS A 186 -4.77 4.91 1.77
CA LYS A 186 -6.03 5.47 1.25
C LYS A 186 -6.69 4.51 0.25
N ARG A 187 -5.94 3.99 -0.73
CA ARG A 187 -6.46 3.03 -1.73
C ARG A 187 -6.88 1.70 -1.11
N SER A 188 -6.05 1.16 -0.20
CA SER A 188 -6.28 -0.14 0.42
C SER A 188 -7.44 -0.11 1.43
N PHE A 189 -7.81 1.08 1.92
CA PHE A 189 -8.94 1.34 2.82
C PHE A 189 -10.17 1.93 2.11
N GLU A 190 -10.21 1.95 0.77
CA GLU A 190 -11.43 2.35 0.06
C GLU A 190 -12.62 1.48 0.51
N ASN A 191 -13.78 2.13 0.66
CA ASN A 191 -14.99 1.51 1.17
C ASN A 191 -15.45 0.33 0.32
N GLN A 192 -15.31 0.46 -1.00
CA GLN A 192 -15.49 -0.60 -1.97
C GLN A 192 -14.15 -0.89 -2.64
N VAL A 193 -13.72 -2.14 -2.62
CA VAL A 193 -12.43 -2.54 -3.22
C VAL A 193 -12.50 -3.95 -3.78
N ILE A 194 -11.75 -4.21 -4.85
CA ILE A 194 -11.52 -5.54 -5.42
C ILE A 194 -10.06 -5.93 -5.21
N LEU A 195 -9.85 -6.97 -4.41
CA LEU A 195 -8.55 -7.46 -3.96
C LEU A 195 -8.23 -8.82 -4.57
N VAL A 196 -6.94 -9.11 -4.71
CA VAL A 196 -6.46 -10.38 -5.28
C VAL A 196 -5.60 -11.10 -4.25
N GLU A 197 -5.77 -12.40 -4.16
CA GLU A 197 -4.84 -13.32 -3.51
C GLU A 197 -4.27 -14.26 -4.57
N GLU A 198 -2.94 -14.35 -4.65
CA GLU A 198 -2.24 -15.36 -5.43
C GLU A 198 -1.68 -16.41 -4.50
N LYS A 199 -2.08 -17.67 -4.71
CA LYS A 199 -1.57 -18.83 -3.97
C LYS A 199 -1.48 -20.03 -4.90
N ASP A 200 -0.34 -20.71 -4.91
CA ASP A 200 -0.14 -21.94 -5.69
C ASP A 200 -0.56 -21.80 -7.17
N GLU A 201 -0.17 -20.70 -7.83
CA GLU A 201 -0.51 -20.38 -9.23
C GLU A 201 -2.01 -20.17 -9.52
N ILE A 202 -2.80 -19.93 -8.47
CA ILE A 202 -4.23 -19.66 -8.53
C ILE A 202 -4.50 -18.24 -8.01
N LEU A 203 -5.31 -17.49 -8.76
CA LEU A 203 -5.83 -16.19 -8.35
C LEU A 203 -7.22 -16.35 -7.75
N THR A 204 -7.43 -15.78 -6.57
CA THR A 204 -8.74 -15.61 -5.96
C THR A 204 -9.05 -14.13 -5.81
N PHE A 205 -10.24 -13.72 -6.22
CA PHE A 205 -10.67 -12.33 -6.19
C PHE A 205 -11.70 -12.10 -5.09
N TYR A 206 -11.57 -10.99 -4.37
CA TYR A 206 -12.43 -10.63 -3.24
C TYR A 206 -12.95 -9.20 -3.42
N ALA A 207 -14.26 -9.04 -3.59
CA ALA A 207 -14.90 -7.74 -3.48
C ALA A 207 -15.27 -7.48 -2.02
N ILE A 208 -14.95 -6.29 -1.52
CA ILE A 208 -15.26 -5.87 -0.14
C ILE A 208 -16.10 -4.60 -0.20
N ASN A 209 -17.08 -4.50 0.68
CA ASN A 209 -17.95 -3.36 0.89
C ASN A 209 -18.12 -3.09 2.39
N ASP A 210 -17.61 -1.95 2.84
CA ASP A 210 -17.72 -1.50 4.24
C ASP A 210 -18.82 -0.43 4.43
N GLN A 211 -19.76 -0.32 3.48
CA GLN A 211 -20.90 0.61 3.54
C GLN A 211 -22.22 -0.16 3.66
N ALA A 212 -23.26 0.51 4.15
CA ALA A 212 -24.58 -0.11 4.34
C ALA A 212 -25.31 -0.43 3.02
N GLN A 213 -24.94 0.24 1.91
CA GLN A 213 -25.51 -0.05 0.59
C GLN A 213 -25.08 -1.45 0.13
N LYS A 214 -26.00 -2.19 -0.49
CA LYS A 214 -25.71 -3.49 -1.11
C LYS A 214 -25.63 -3.35 -2.61
N PHE A 215 -24.89 -4.25 -3.25
CA PHE A 215 -24.86 -4.37 -4.70
C PHE A 215 -25.24 -5.79 -5.08
N ASP A 216 -26.33 -5.93 -5.84
CA ASP A 216 -26.84 -7.23 -6.28
C ASP A 216 -26.18 -7.64 -7.60
N ASP A 217 -26.06 -8.96 -7.80
CA ASP A 217 -25.53 -9.57 -9.03
C ASP A 217 -24.18 -8.99 -9.48
N VAL A 218 -23.20 -8.92 -8.57
CA VAL A 218 -21.88 -8.38 -8.89
C VAL A 218 -20.99 -9.39 -9.63
N PHE A 219 -20.14 -8.88 -10.51
CA PHE A 219 -19.13 -9.64 -11.23
C PHE A 219 -17.87 -8.81 -11.49
N VAL A 220 -16.79 -9.49 -11.87
CA VAL A 220 -15.49 -8.87 -12.16
C VAL A 220 -15.16 -9.06 -13.63
N GLU A 221 -14.91 -7.96 -14.33
CA GLU A 221 -14.22 -7.97 -15.62
C GLU A 221 -12.72 -7.93 -15.38
N ILE A 222 -12.01 -8.84 -16.05
CA ILE A 222 -10.57 -9.06 -15.91
C ILE A 222 -9.95 -8.90 -17.29
N GLU A 223 -9.24 -7.80 -17.50
CA GLU A 223 -8.49 -7.56 -18.74
C GLU A 223 -7.02 -7.90 -18.52
N VAL A 224 -6.45 -8.78 -19.36
CA VAL A 224 -5.01 -9.06 -19.38
C VAL A 224 -4.35 -8.07 -20.34
N ILE A 225 -3.58 -7.12 -19.81
CA ILE A 225 -3.03 -6.01 -20.60
C ILE A 225 -1.51 -6.06 -20.54
N ASN A 226 -0.86 -5.96 -21.70
CA ASN A 226 0.59 -5.74 -21.73
C ASN A 226 0.96 -4.28 -21.41
N PHE A 227 2.23 -4.03 -21.11
CA PHE A 227 2.69 -2.67 -20.75
C PHE A 227 2.62 -1.63 -21.88
N GLN A 228 2.31 -2.03 -23.11
CA GLN A 228 2.03 -1.11 -24.23
C GLN A 228 0.54 -0.81 -24.41
N GLY A 229 -0.32 -1.39 -23.57
CA GLY A 229 -1.77 -1.17 -23.59
C GLY A 229 -2.53 -2.05 -24.57
N LYS A 230 -1.92 -3.14 -25.05
CA LYS A 230 -2.64 -4.15 -25.84
C LYS A 230 -3.35 -5.09 -24.87
N VAL A 231 -4.68 -5.16 -24.96
CA VAL A 231 -5.49 -6.21 -24.34
C VAL A 231 -5.18 -7.53 -25.06
N LEU A 232 -4.71 -8.51 -24.30
CA LEU A 232 -4.35 -9.84 -24.78
C LEU A 232 -5.49 -10.83 -24.59
N ASP A 233 -6.24 -10.68 -23.51
CA ASP A 233 -7.39 -11.50 -23.16
C ASP A 233 -8.35 -10.73 -22.25
N GLU A 234 -9.60 -11.16 -22.20
CA GLU A 234 -10.65 -10.59 -21.37
C GLU A 234 -11.57 -11.69 -20.84
N ILE A 235 -11.71 -11.75 -19.53
CA ILE A 235 -12.54 -12.75 -18.84
C ILE A 235 -13.52 -12.04 -17.90
N THR A 236 -14.74 -12.53 -17.85
CA THR A 236 -15.77 -12.05 -16.91
C THR A 236 -16.15 -13.18 -15.97
N THR A 237 -16.13 -12.92 -14.66
CA THR A 237 -16.63 -13.90 -13.68
C THR A 237 -18.14 -14.02 -13.79
N VAL A 238 -18.70 -15.19 -13.46
CA VAL A 238 -20.15 -15.38 -13.52
C VAL A 238 -20.80 -14.70 -12.29
N PRO A 239 -21.76 -13.78 -12.46
CA PRO A 239 -22.40 -13.09 -11.34
C PRO A 239 -23.10 -14.07 -10.37
N ASN A 240 -23.80 -15.09 -10.89
CA ASN A 240 -24.41 -16.18 -10.12
C ASN A 240 -25.23 -15.75 -8.87
N GLY A 241 -25.91 -14.59 -8.90
CA GLY A 241 -26.66 -14.13 -7.73
C GLY A 241 -25.79 -13.57 -6.60
N LYS A 242 -24.50 -13.28 -6.85
CA LYS A 242 -23.57 -12.78 -5.82
C LYS A 242 -23.98 -11.38 -5.38
N ILE A 243 -24.33 -11.25 -4.10
CA ILE A 243 -24.69 -9.97 -3.46
C ILE A 243 -23.49 -9.49 -2.65
N LEU A 244 -22.96 -8.31 -3.00
CA LEU A 244 -21.92 -7.63 -2.23
C LEU A 244 -22.55 -6.82 -1.10
N GLU A 245 -22.68 -7.47 0.06
CA GLU A 245 -23.07 -6.82 1.32
C GLU A 245 -21.84 -6.48 2.18
N GLU A 246 -20.95 -7.44 2.42
CA GLU A 246 -19.71 -7.22 3.17
C GLU A 246 -18.47 -7.67 2.40
N ILE A 247 -18.39 -8.96 2.09
CA ILE A 247 -17.29 -9.54 1.33
C ILE A 247 -17.83 -10.65 0.41
N VAL A 248 -17.36 -10.67 -0.83
CA VAL A 248 -17.69 -11.68 -1.82
C VAL A 248 -16.41 -12.22 -2.43
N GLN A 249 -16.24 -13.53 -2.33
CA GLN A 249 -15.20 -14.25 -3.04
C GLN A 249 -15.73 -14.73 -4.41
N PHE A 250 -14.96 -14.53 -5.47
CA PHE A 250 -15.23 -15.06 -6.81
C PHE A 250 -14.50 -16.38 -7.03
N ASP A 251 -14.93 -17.12 -8.05
CA ASP A 251 -14.35 -18.42 -8.37
C ASP A 251 -12.86 -18.26 -8.70
N PRO A 252 -11.99 -19.15 -8.18
CA PRO A 252 -10.56 -19.06 -8.43
C PRO A 252 -10.24 -19.32 -9.89
N ILE A 253 -9.22 -18.65 -10.41
CA ILE A 253 -8.74 -18.79 -11.78
C ILE A 253 -7.26 -19.17 -11.75
N GLU A 254 -6.90 -20.29 -12.38
CA GLU A 254 -5.50 -20.64 -12.58
C GLU A 254 -4.82 -19.62 -13.49
N ILE A 255 -3.62 -19.16 -13.12
CA ILE A 255 -2.91 -18.12 -13.88
C ILE A 255 -2.66 -18.55 -15.32
N GLN A 256 -2.42 -19.84 -15.56
CA GLN A 256 -2.24 -20.39 -16.90
C GLN A 256 -3.45 -20.19 -17.82
N ASN A 257 -4.67 -20.05 -17.27
CA ASN A 257 -5.88 -19.81 -18.06
C ASN A 257 -6.02 -18.34 -18.44
N LEU A 258 -5.47 -17.41 -17.64
CA LEU A 258 -5.44 -15.98 -17.93
C LEU A 258 -4.25 -15.61 -18.82
N VAL A 259 -3.11 -16.26 -18.61
CA VAL A 259 -1.83 -15.88 -19.19
C VAL A 259 -1.07 -17.10 -19.72
N PRO A 260 -1.64 -17.90 -20.64
CA PRO A 260 -1.07 -19.19 -21.06
C PRO A 260 0.29 -19.07 -21.76
N ASN A 261 0.49 -17.98 -22.51
CA ASN A 261 1.67 -17.79 -23.38
C ASN A 261 2.36 -16.43 -23.20
N SER A 262 1.92 -15.61 -22.24
CA SER A 262 2.48 -14.27 -22.03
C SER A 262 3.49 -14.28 -20.89
N ASN A 263 4.52 -13.44 -21.02
CA ASN A 263 5.47 -13.24 -19.94
C ASN A 263 4.80 -12.44 -18.81
N LYS A 264 4.64 -13.05 -17.63
CA LYS A 264 4.08 -12.42 -16.41
C LYS A 264 4.74 -11.09 -16.04
N ASN A 265 5.98 -10.88 -16.46
CA ASN A 265 6.74 -9.67 -16.19
C ASN A 265 6.42 -8.52 -17.16
N GLU A 266 5.60 -8.74 -18.20
CA GLU A 266 5.26 -7.77 -19.25
C GLU A 266 3.76 -7.45 -19.28
N VAL A 267 2.98 -8.05 -18.38
CA VAL A 267 1.53 -7.94 -18.32
C VAL A 267 1.05 -7.65 -16.91
N PHE A 268 -0.15 -7.10 -16.81
CA PHE A 268 -0.90 -6.93 -15.56
C PHE A 268 -2.38 -7.22 -15.83
N LEU A 269 -3.13 -7.43 -14.76
CA LEU A 269 -4.59 -7.50 -14.82
C LEU A 269 -5.16 -6.14 -14.46
N LYS A 270 -6.10 -5.64 -15.27
CA LYS A 270 -7.03 -4.60 -14.86
C LYS A 270 -8.32 -5.26 -14.43
N LEU A 271 -8.76 -4.95 -13.21
CA LEU A 271 -9.96 -5.52 -12.60
C LEU A 271 -10.99 -4.43 -12.48
N THR A 272 -12.19 -4.68 -13.00
CA THR A 272 -13.33 -3.77 -12.88
C THR A 272 -14.50 -4.55 -12.28
N LEU A 273 -14.84 -4.24 -11.04
CA LEU A 273 -16.00 -4.79 -10.33
C LEU A 273 -17.25 -4.01 -10.74
N LYS A 274 -18.28 -4.71 -11.23
CA LYS A 274 -19.54 -4.12 -11.69
C LYS A 274 -20.75 -4.86 -11.13
N ASP A 275 -21.90 -4.18 -11.12
CA ASP A 275 -23.20 -4.83 -11.07
C ASP A 275 -23.75 -5.12 -12.49
N THR A 276 -24.81 -5.92 -12.59
CA THR A 276 -25.49 -6.22 -13.86
C THR A 276 -26.15 -5.02 -14.54
N ASN A 277 -26.31 -3.90 -13.84
CA ASN A 277 -26.78 -2.64 -14.42
C ASN A 277 -25.63 -1.84 -15.07
N GLY A 278 -24.40 -2.34 -15.01
CA GLY A 278 -23.21 -1.71 -15.59
C GLY A 278 -22.57 -0.63 -14.71
N LYS A 279 -22.99 -0.50 -13.44
CA LYS A 279 -22.36 0.43 -12.50
C LYS A 279 -20.99 -0.11 -12.11
N ILE A 280 -19.95 0.70 -12.33
CA ILE A 280 -18.61 0.40 -11.81
C ILE A 280 -18.60 0.69 -10.30
N ILE A 281 -18.24 -0.33 -9.52
CA ILE A 281 -18.21 -0.29 -8.06
C ILE A 281 -16.79 -0.02 -7.56
N ALA A 282 -15.81 -0.73 -8.11
CA ALA A 282 -14.40 -0.60 -7.77
C ALA A 282 -13.51 -1.03 -8.93
N GLU A 283 -12.28 -0.49 -8.97
CA GLU A 283 -11.25 -0.88 -9.94
C GLU A 283 -9.92 -1.11 -9.22
N SER A 284 -9.12 -2.07 -9.68
CA SER A 284 -7.75 -2.27 -9.22
C SER A 284 -6.87 -2.88 -10.30
N ASN A 285 -5.56 -2.84 -10.08
CA ASN A 285 -4.58 -3.46 -10.97
C ASN A 285 -3.79 -4.52 -10.21
N TYR A 286 -3.53 -5.65 -10.85
CA TYR A 286 -2.73 -6.74 -10.29
C TYR A 286 -1.49 -7.03 -11.14
N PHE A 287 -0.32 -7.08 -10.51
CA PHE A 287 0.94 -7.41 -11.15
C PHE A 287 1.45 -8.75 -10.60
N PHE A 288 1.76 -9.68 -11.51
CA PHE A 288 2.23 -11.03 -11.16
C PHE A 288 3.65 -11.06 -10.61
N ALA A 289 4.50 -10.16 -11.10
CA ALA A 289 5.92 -10.17 -10.78
C ALA A 289 6.27 -9.11 -9.73
N LYS A 290 7.35 -9.37 -9.00
CA LYS A 290 7.93 -8.37 -8.09
C LYS A 290 8.40 -7.14 -8.90
N PRO A 291 8.37 -5.93 -8.31
CA PRO A 291 8.72 -4.69 -9.01
C PRO A 291 10.05 -4.74 -9.78
N LYS A 292 11.09 -5.36 -9.20
CA LYS A 292 12.42 -5.51 -9.86
C LYS A 292 12.43 -6.38 -11.11
N ASP A 293 11.45 -7.29 -11.24
CA ASP A 293 11.38 -8.30 -12.30
C ASP A 293 10.51 -7.83 -13.47
N LEU A 294 9.69 -6.79 -13.28
CA LEU A 294 8.86 -6.18 -14.31
C LEU A 294 9.74 -5.64 -15.45
N LYS A 295 9.41 -6.01 -16.69
CA LYS A 295 10.09 -5.52 -17.89
C LYS A 295 9.50 -4.20 -18.36
N LEU A 296 9.63 -3.19 -17.50
CA LEU A 296 9.17 -1.83 -17.80
C LEU A 296 9.97 -1.22 -18.95
N THR A 297 9.28 -0.46 -19.79
CA THR A 297 9.91 0.38 -20.82
C THR A 297 9.84 1.84 -20.40
N LYS A 298 10.78 2.67 -20.88
CA LYS A 298 10.75 4.11 -20.61
C LYS A 298 9.47 4.73 -21.14
N SER A 299 8.65 5.28 -20.25
CA SER A 299 7.42 5.99 -20.58
C SER A 299 7.68 7.44 -20.98
N ASN A 300 6.89 7.96 -21.91
CA ASN A 300 6.83 9.39 -22.23
C ASN A 300 5.76 10.08 -21.39
N LEU A 301 6.12 10.45 -20.16
CA LEU A 301 5.24 11.19 -19.26
C LEU A 301 5.11 12.65 -19.68
N LYS A 302 3.88 13.08 -19.98
CA LYS A 302 3.57 14.46 -20.35
C LYS A 302 2.66 15.09 -19.32
N ILE A 303 3.10 16.19 -18.74
CA ILE A 303 2.31 17.00 -17.80
C ILE A 303 1.79 18.24 -18.53
N ARG A 304 0.47 18.40 -18.55
CA ARG A 304 -0.22 19.57 -19.07
C ARG A 304 -0.86 20.33 -17.90
N LYS A 305 -0.56 21.62 -17.78
CA LYS A 305 -1.24 22.49 -16.82
C LYS A 305 -2.65 22.81 -17.31
N ILE A 306 -3.66 22.51 -16.50
CA ILE A 306 -5.07 22.82 -16.81
C ILE A 306 -5.49 24.14 -16.16
N SER A 307 -5.07 24.35 -14.92
CA SER A 307 -5.31 25.60 -14.16
C SER A 307 -4.13 25.90 -13.22
N ALA A 308 -4.25 26.91 -12.36
CA ALA A 308 -3.22 27.20 -11.35
C ALA A 308 -2.97 26.02 -10.40
N THR A 309 -4.01 25.23 -10.11
CA THR A 309 -4.01 24.15 -9.10
C THR A 309 -4.50 22.82 -9.66
N GLU A 310 -4.48 22.66 -10.99
CA GLU A 310 -4.83 21.39 -11.64
C GLU A 310 -3.88 21.09 -12.79
N ILE A 311 -3.37 19.86 -12.83
CA ILE A 311 -2.59 19.31 -13.93
C ILE A 311 -3.26 18.05 -14.47
N GLU A 312 -2.91 17.70 -15.69
CA GLU A 312 -3.16 16.40 -16.28
C GLU A 312 -1.83 15.76 -16.65
N ILE A 313 -1.60 14.54 -16.17
CA ILE A 313 -0.46 13.72 -16.56
C ILE A 313 -0.92 12.60 -17.48
N SER A 314 -0.17 12.32 -18.55
CA SER A 314 -0.47 11.26 -19.52
C SER A 314 0.78 10.46 -19.87
N THR A 315 0.59 9.24 -20.37
CA THR A 315 1.66 8.31 -20.73
C THR A 315 1.30 7.54 -22.00
N ASP A 316 2.30 7.07 -22.73
CA ASP A 316 2.16 6.22 -23.92
C ASP A 316 2.17 4.71 -23.61
N VAL A 317 2.98 4.30 -22.63
CA VAL A 317 3.10 2.94 -22.09
C VAL A 317 2.86 2.97 -20.57
N LEU A 318 2.84 1.81 -19.90
CA LEU A 318 2.69 1.75 -18.45
C LEU A 318 3.80 2.56 -17.78
N ALA A 319 3.41 3.51 -16.92
CA ALA A 319 4.32 4.16 -15.98
C ALA A 319 3.96 3.69 -14.57
N LYS A 320 4.82 2.82 -14.01
CA LYS A 320 4.62 2.21 -12.69
C LYS A 320 5.08 3.16 -11.57
N ASP A 321 4.26 3.26 -10.52
CA ASP A 321 4.53 3.99 -9.27
C ASP A 321 4.87 5.49 -9.44
N VAL A 322 4.28 6.18 -10.42
CA VAL A 322 4.56 7.58 -10.75
C VAL A 322 4.59 8.48 -9.51
N TYR A 323 5.74 9.10 -9.27
CA TYR A 323 6.00 10.05 -8.20
C TYR A 323 6.14 11.46 -8.76
N LEU A 324 5.17 12.31 -8.42
CA LEU A 324 5.17 13.75 -8.66
C LEU A 324 5.92 14.45 -7.52
N ILE A 325 6.89 15.28 -7.87
CA ILE A 325 7.79 15.93 -6.93
C ILE A 325 7.59 17.45 -7.02
N GLY A 326 7.28 18.03 -5.87
CA GLY A 326 7.16 19.48 -5.70
C GLY A 326 6.61 19.82 -4.31
N ASP A 327 6.88 21.04 -3.86
CA ASP A 327 6.37 21.57 -2.59
C ASP A 327 4.88 21.89 -2.76
N THR A 328 4.01 20.88 -2.66
CA THR A 328 2.54 21.00 -2.68
C THR A 328 1.93 19.67 -2.24
N HIS A 329 0.65 19.69 -1.84
CA HIS A 329 -0.11 18.47 -1.64
C HIS A 329 -0.76 18.06 -2.96
N PHE A 330 -0.51 16.84 -3.41
CA PHE A 330 -1.14 16.25 -4.58
C PHE A 330 -2.36 15.42 -4.15
N SER A 331 -3.50 15.62 -4.80
CA SER A 331 -4.72 14.81 -4.57
C SER A 331 -4.52 13.30 -4.74
N ASP A 332 -3.53 12.90 -5.55
CA ASP A 332 -3.01 11.55 -5.66
C ASP A 332 -1.53 11.56 -6.09
N ASN A 333 -0.74 10.60 -5.63
CA ASN A 333 0.69 10.46 -5.94
C ASN A 333 1.14 9.00 -5.74
N PHE A 334 2.31 8.59 -6.25
CA PHE A 334 2.78 7.20 -6.19
C PHE A 334 1.75 6.22 -6.75
N PHE A 335 1.26 6.49 -7.98
CA PHE A 335 0.22 5.70 -8.63
C PHE A 335 0.71 5.10 -9.94
N ASP A 336 0.07 4.03 -10.38
CA ASP A 336 0.27 3.52 -11.73
C ASP A 336 -0.54 4.35 -12.73
N LEU A 337 0.11 4.78 -13.80
CA LEU A 337 -0.55 5.41 -14.94
C LEU A 337 -0.61 4.41 -16.09
N LEU A 338 -1.82 3.99 -16.42
CA LEU A 338 -2.04 2.94 -17.41
C LEU A 338 -1.69 3.40 -18.83
N PRO A 339 -1.28 2.50 -19.73
CA PRO A 339 -0.88 2.85 -21.08
C PRO A 339 -1.95 3.67 -21.83
N LYS A 340 -1.54 4.73 -22.52
CA LYS A 340 -2.41 5.59 -23.35
C LYS A 340 -3.57 6.24 -22.58
N THR A 341 -3.41 6.42 -21.28
CA THR A 341 -4.38 7.12 -20.43
C THR A 341 -3.84 8.46 -19.92
N SER A 342 -4.74 9.28 -19.38
CA SER A 342 -4.38 10.48 -18.62
C SER A 342 -5.08 10.49 -17.26
N LYS A 343 -4.50 11.23 -16.32
CA LYS A 343 -5.05 11.42 -14.97
C LYS A 343 -4.94 12.88 -14.57
N ARG A 344 -6.04 13.42 -14.02
CA ARG A 344 -6.08 14.77 -13.44
C ARG A 344 -5.64 14.73 -11.99
N ILE A 345 -4.78 15.66 -11.61
CA ILE A 345 -4.27 15.80 -10.25
C ILE A 345 -4.48 17.26 -9.81
N THR A 346 -5.25 17.43 -8.75
CA THR A 346 -5.40 18.69 -8.03
C THR A 346 -4.21 18.92 -7.09
N LEU A 347 -3.75 20.17 -7.01
CA LEU A 347 -2.66 20.62 -6.16
C LEU A 347 -3.20 21.59 -5.10
N SER A 348 -2.70 21.55 -3.86
CA SER A 348 -3.13 22.51 -2.83
C SER A 348 -2.64 23.94 -3.09
N LYS A 349 -1.50 24.08 -3.77
CA LYS A 349 -0.96 25.34 -4.28
C LYS A 349 -0.30 25.15 -5.63
N GLN A 350 -0.19 26.26 -6.38
CA GLN A 350 0.43 26.28 -7.69
C GLN A 350 1.93 25.95 -7.61
N LEU A 351 2.42 25.17 -8.58
CA LEU A 351 3.84 24.95 -8.81
C LEU A 351 4.27 25.53 -10.18
N GLU A 352 5.47 26.10 -10.22
CA GLU A 352 6.10 26.54 -11.47
C GLU A 352 6.66 25.37 -12.27
N LYS A 353 7.29 24.43 -11.57
CA LYS A 353 7.87 23.21 -12.12
C LYS A 353 7.44 22.02 -11.29
N ILE A 354 7.05 20.95 -11.97
CA ILE A 354 6.74 19.65 -11.37
C ILE A 354 7.73 18.67 -11.96
N GLU A 355 8.51 18.02 -11.10
CA GLU A 355 9.37 16.93 -11.51
C GLU A 355 8.60 15.62 -11.37
N VAL A 356 8.96 14.63 -12.20
CA VAL A 356 8.29 13.33 -12.21
C VAL A 356 9.32 12.23 -12.31
N MET A 357 9.09 11.17 -11.55
CA MET A 357 9.86 9.94 -11.56
C MET A 357 8.91 8.76 -11.64
N SER A 358 9.35 7.67 -12.25
CA SER A 358 8.64 6.38 -12.26
C SER A 358 9.58 5.30 -11.74
N LEU A 359 9.03 4.10 -11.46
CA LEU A 359 9.85 2.96 -11.06
C LEU A 359 10.96 2.67 -12.09
N PHE A 360 10.67 2.80 -13.40
CA PHE A 360 11.65 2.56 -14.47
C PHE A 360 12.95 3.37 -14.28
N ASP A 361 12.86 4.61 -13.79
CA ASP A 361 14.02 5.50 -13.60
C ASP A 361 14.98 5.01 -12.52
N THR A 362 14.55 4.06 -11.69
CA THR A 362 15.33 3.44 -10.61
C THR A 362 15.92 2.09 -10.97
N MET A 363 15.53 1.52 -12.12
CA MET A 363 15.89 0.15 -12.49
C MET A 363 17.21 0.02 -13.26
N ASN A 364 17.87 1.13 -13.58
CA ASN A 364 19.07 1.19 -14.42
C ASN A 364 20.29 1.68 -13.66
#